data_AF-M5RGJ9-F1
#
_entry.id   AF-M5RGJ9-F1
#
_cell.length_a   1.000
_cell.length_b   1.000
_cell.length_c   1.000
_cell.angle_alpha   90.00
_cell.angle_beta   90.00
_cell.angle_gamma   90.00
#
_symmetry.space_group_name_H-M   'P 1'
#
loop_
_entity.id
_entity.type
_entity.pdbx_description
1 polymer ?
#
loop_
_entity_poly.entity_id
_entity_poly.type
_entity_poly.pdbx_seq_one_letter_code
_entity_poly.pdbx_strand_id
1 'polypeptide(L)'
;MVHQAARAISLSNPFEPPIELQSEKGVFGDHAIRATGRFLYRVIQFQRPFTGTLVYSGWWFRQKIEINGVVVWWKVSWLNISPDVLFTIPPEVYANQASPNQAGGDDVPHGTDLVPSQPIQGRIEIQFTRGLRIRRFRVWFDQQIAYDEIA
;
A
#
# COMPACT_ATOMS: atom_id res chain seq x y z
N MET A 1 3.15 -71.93 4.71
CA MET A 1 3.59 -70.83 5.61
C MET A 1 3.28 -69.52 4.91
N VAL A 2 2.45 -68.72 5.56
CA VAL A 2 1.88 -67.47 5.03
C VAL A 2 2.78 -66.33 5.47
N HIS A 3 3.24 -65.48 4.55
CA HIS A 3 3.65 -64.13 4.89
C HIS A 3 2.97 -63.12 3.97
N GLN A 4 1.90 -62.56 4.52
CA GLN A 4 1.19 -61.39 4.05
C GLN A 4 2.03 -60.16 4.43
N ALA A 5 2.53 -59.41 3.45
CA ALA A 5 3.19 -58.14 3.70
C ALA A 5 2.11 -57.06 3.87
N ALA A 6 2.08 -56.43 5.05
CA ALA A 6 1.21 -55.31 5.35
C ALA A 6 1.56 -54.11 4.47
N ARG A 7 0.58 -53.58 3.71
CA ARG A 7 0.70 -52.30 3.01
C ARG A 7 0.61 -51.17 4.04
N ALA A 8 1.67 -50.38 4.17
CA ALA A 8 1.62 -49.10 4.87
C ALA A 8 0.74 -48.13 4.09
N ILE A 9 -0.40 -47.73 4.67
CA ILE A 9 -1.26 -46.69 4.13
C ILE A 9 -0.66 -45.35 4.56
N SER A 10 -0.06 -44.62 3.63
CA SER A 10 0.36 -43.24 3.87
C SER A 10 -0.90 -42.38 4.03
N LEU A 11 -1.17 -41.90 5.25
CA LEU A 11 -2.20 -40.90 5.53
C LEU A 11 -1.68 -39.54 5.02
N SER A 12 -1.87 -39.25 3.74
CA SER A 12 -1.65 -37.91 3.20
C SER A 12 -2.64 -36.95 3.86
N ASN A 13 -2.14 -35.95 4.58
CA ASN A 13 -2.98 -34.94 5.20
C ASN A 13 -3.75 -34.17 4.10
N PRO A 14 -5.10 -34.26 4.05
CA PRO A 14 -5.90 -33.62 2.99
C PRO A 14 -5.89 -32.09 3.08
N PHE A 15 -5.33 -31.52 4.15
CA PHE A 15 -5.15 -30.09 4.35
C PHE A 15 -3.69 -29.66 4.25
N GLU A 16 -2.79 -30.56 3.83
CA GLU A 16 -1.41 -30.16 3.56
C GLU A 16 -1.41 -29.23 2.34
N PRO A 17 -0.95 -27.97 2.49
CA PRO A 17 -0.89 -27.07 1.36
C PRO A 17 0.04 -27.68 0.31
N PRO A 18 -0.42 -27.84 -0.95
CA PRO A 18 0.45 -28.32 -2.00
C PRO A 18 1.47 -27.21 -2.24
N ILE A 19 2.73 -27.48 -1.92
CA ILE A 19 3.91 -26.66 -2.27
C ILE A 19 4.15 -25.48 -1.30
N GLU A 20 5.40 -25.30 -0.89
CA GLU A 20 5.88 -24.02 -0.34
C GLU A 20 5.60 -22.93 -1.39
N LEU A 21 4.59 -22.10 -1.15
CA LEU A 21 4.29 -20.95 -1.99
C LEU A 21 5.57 -20.13 -2.16
N GLN A 22 6.09 -20.08 -3.40
CA GLN A 22 7.20 -19.20 -3.72
C GLN A 22 6.81 -17.79 -3.29
N SER A 23 7.69 -17.14 -2.53
CA SER A 23 7.46 -15.75 -2.10
C SER A 23 7.52 -14.86 -3.34
N GLU A 24 6.38 -14.68 -4.01
CA GLU A 24 6.26 -13.79 -5.14
C GLU A 24 6.16 -12.34 -4.66
N LYS A 25 6.98 -11.50 -5.26
CA LYS A 25 6.94 -10.05 -5.08
C LYS A 25 5.75 -9.49 -5.85
N GLY A 26 4.60 -9.41 -5.20
CA GLY A 26 3.38 -8.83 -5.75
C GLY A 26 3.18 -7.38 -5.32
N VAL A 27 2.76 -6.54 -6.25
CA VAL A 27 2.10 -5.24 -5.96
C VAL A 27 0.64 -5.42 -6.31
N PHE A 28 -0.23 -5.28 -5.32
CA PHE A 28 -1.67 -5.40 -5.46
C PHE A 28 -2.30 -4.02 -5.24
N GLY A 29 -2.98 -3.53 -6.27
CA GLY A 29 -3.64 -2.24 -6.30
C GLY A 29 -4.06 -1.95 -7.74
N ASP A 30 -5.34 -2.13 -8.05
CA ASP A 30 -5.87 -1.94 -9.42
C ASP A 30 -5.63 -0.52 -9.96
N HIS A 31 -5.38 0.41 -9.03
CA HIS A 31 -5.20 1.82 -9.28
C HIS A 31 -3.97 2.37 -8.53
N ALA A 32 -2.93 1.55 -8.35
CA ALA A 32 -1.68 2.00 -7.76
C ALA A 32 -0.47 1.23 -8.30
N ILE A 33 0.63 1.96 -8.52
CA ILE A 33 1.91 1.39 -8.96
C ILE A 33 3.05 1.89 -8.08
N ARG A 34 4.04 1.01 -7.87
CA ARG A 34 5.27 1.37 -7.17
C ARG A 34 6.27 2.00 -8.13
N ALA A 35 6.35 3.32 -8.15
CA ALA A 35 7.31 4.04 -8.98
C ALA A 35 8.76 3.78 -8.55
N THR A 36 9.04 3.70 -7.25
CA THR A 36 10.39 3.42 -6.72
C THR A 36 10.30 2.79 -5.33
N GLY A 37 11.22 1.89 -5.01
CA GLY A 37 11.37 1.36 -3.65
C GLY A 37 12.83 1.03 -3.32
N ARG A 38 13.26 1.39 -2.11
CA ARG A 38 14.58 1.06 -1.53
C ARG A 38 14.43 0.74 -0.04
N PHE A 39 15.55 0.56 0.67
CA PHE A 39 15.54 0.42 2.13
C PHE A 39 14.78 1.60 2.78
N LEU A 40 13.73 1.29 3.55
CA LEU A 40 12.86 2.25 4.23
C LEU A 40 12.34 3.40 3.35
N TYR A 41 12.16 3.17 2.05
CA TYR A 41 11.71 4.20 1.11
C TYR A 41 10.72 3.65 0.10
N ARG A 42 9.60 4.34 -0.10
CA ARG A 42 8.58 4.01 -1.11
C ARG A 42 8.09 5.27 -1.81
N VAL A 43 7.96 5.19 -3.13
CA VAL A 43 7.21 6.13 -3.96
C VAL A 43 6.11 5.33 -4.63
N ILE A 44 4.87 5.67 -4.32
CA ILE A 44 3.67 5.00 -4.81
C ILE A 44 2.84 6.02 -5.54
N GLN A 45 2.52 5.75 -6.79
CA GLN A 45 1.56 6.50 -7.56
C GLN A 45 0.22 5.78 -7.50
N PHE A 46 -0.86 6.51 -7.33
CA PHE A 46 -2.21 5.95 -7.29
C PHE A 46 -3.19 6.85 -8.03
N GLN A 47 -4.27 6.26 -8.54
CA GLN A 47 -5.33 6.94 -9.29
C GLN A 47 -6.66 6.98 -8.53
N ARG A 48 -6.82 6.17 -7.47
CA ARG A 48 -8.00 6.16 -6.61
C ARG A 48 -7.61 6.15 -5.11
N PRO A 49 -8.41 6.75 -4.22
CA PRO A 49 -9.67 7.49 -4.50
C PRO A 49 -9.44 8.89 -5.11
N PHE A 50 -8.20 9.37 -5.12
CA PHE A 50 -7.75 10.55 -5.86
C PHE A 50 -6.47 10.18 -6.62
N THR A 51 -6.06 11.00 -7.57
CA THR A 51 -4.76 10.78 -8.24
C THR A 51 -3.64 11.28 -7.34
N GLY A 52 -2.47 10.68 -7.31
CA GLY A 52 -1.41 11.28 -6.51
C GLY A 52 -0.16 10.46 -6.35
N THR A 53 0.78 11.06 -5.63
CA THR A 53 2.02 10.39 -5.24
C THR A 53 2.15 10.39 -3.73
N LEU A 54 2.28 9.19 -3.16
CA LEU A 54 2.66 8.97 -1.78
C LEU A 54 4.17 8.73 -1.72
N VAL A 55 4.86 9.46 -0.85
CA VAL A 55 6.27 9.24 -0.54
C VAL A 55 6.38 8.86 0.93
N TYR A 56 6.91 7.67 1.20
CA TYR A 56 7.33 7.24 2.53
C TYR A 56 8.85 7.23 2.61
N SER A 57 9.42 7.83 3.66
CA SER A 57 10.85 7.77 3.98
C SER A 57 11.03 7.51 5.47
N GLY A 58 11.82 6.49 5.83
CA GLY A 58 12.21 6.14 7.20
C GLY A 58 13.69 6.36 7.50
N TRP A 59 14.37 7.20 6.73
CA TRP A 59 15.82 7.40 6.81
C TRP A 59 16.25 8.18 8.07
N TRP A 60 17.44 7.91 8.61
CA TRP A 60 17.94 8.49 9.87
C TRP A 60 16.96 8.41 11.07
N PHE A 61 16.16 7.34 11.16
CA PHE A 61 15.14 7.18 12.20
C PHE A 61 14.03 8.25 12.19
N ARG A 62 13.93 9.00 11.08
CA ARG A 62 12.86 9.93 10.79
C ARG A 62 11.92 9.27 9.79
N GLN A 63 10.70 8.99 10.23
CA GLN A 63 9.64 8.58 9.32
C GLN A 63 8.86 9.82 8.84
N LYS A 64 8.59 9.87 7.54
CA LYS A 64 7.87 10.97 6.88
C LYS A 64 6.94 10.40 5.82
N ILE A 65 5.73 10.91 5.76
CA ILE A 65 4.73 10.61 4.73
C ILE A 65 4.37 11.91 4.04
N GLU A 66 4.50 11.92 2.72
CA GLU A 66 4.06 13.02 1.87
C GLU A 66 3.00 12.52 0.89
N ILE A 67 2.01 13.37 0.64
CA ILE A 67 1.02 13.21 -0.42
C ILE A 67 1.15 14.42 -1.33
N ASN A 68 1.42 14.21 -2.62
CA ASN A 68 1.59 15.29 -3.61
C ASN A 68 2.60 16.37 -3.17
N GLY A 69 3.65 15.96 -2.44
CA GLY A 69 4.69 16.86 -1.91
C GLY A 69 4.34 17.56 -0.59
N VAL A 70 3.12 17.39 -0.05
CA VAL A 70 2.72 17.93 1.25
C VAL A 70 2.96 16.88 2.34
N VAL A 71 3.68 17.25 3.39
CA VAL A 71 3.91 16.39 4.56
C VAL A 71 2.61 16.27 5.35
N VAL A 72 2.02 15.07 5.35
CA VAL A 72 0.78 14.77 6.11
C VAL A 72 1.07 14.10 7.45
N TRP A 73 2.26 13.52 7.60
CA TRP A 73 2.70 12.93 8.86
C TRP A 73 4.21 12.80 8.93
N TRP A 74 4.76 12.94 10.14
CA TRP A 74 6.16 12.61 10.40
C TRP A 74 6.39 12.26 11.87
N LYS A 75 7.48 11.55 12.13
CA LYS A 75 7.95 11.21 13.48
C LYS A 75 9.47 11.02 13.45
N VAL A 76 10.13 11.38 14.55
CA VAL A 76 11.54 11.01 14.80
C VAL A 76 11.56 10.10 16.03
N SER A 77 12.18 8.92 15.91
CA SER A 77 12.37 8.03 17.05
C SER A 77 13.57 7.12 16.87
N TRP A 78 14.54 7.27 17.75
CA TRP A 78 15.76 6.46 17.79
C TRP A 78 15.52 4.98 18.18
N LEU A 79 14.42 4.71 18.88
CA LEU A 79 14.14 3.39 19.46
C LEU A 79 13.12 2.60 18.64
N ASN A 80 12.14 3.27 18.02
CA ASN A 80 10.98 2.60 17.43
C ASN A 80 10.55 3.25 16.11
N ILE A 81 10.72 2.50 15.02
CA ILE A 81 10.06 2.78 13.74
C ILE A 81 8.60 2.35 13.88
N SER A 82 7.66 3.28 13.67
CA SER A 82 6.22 2.99 13.70
C SER A 82 5.84 2.06 12.55
N PRO A 83 5.37 0.82 12.83
CA PRO A 83 4.91 -0.10 11.79
C PRO A 83 3.45 0.14 11.40
N ASP A 84 2.71 0.95 12.16
CA ASP A 84 1.32 1.30 11.89
C ASP A 84 1.15 2.80 12.14
N VAL A 85 0.66 3.51 11.14
CA VAL A 85 0.58 4.97 11.12
C VAL A 85 -0.75 5.40 10.55
N LEU A 86 -1.48 6.21 11.31
CA LEU A 86 -2.67 6.93 10.86
C LEU A 86 -2.31 8.39 10.54
N PHE A 87 -2.90 8.93 9.49
CA PHE A 87 -2.72 10.32 9.08
C PHE A 87 -3.97 10.85 8.39
N THR A 88 -4.11 12.17 8.37
CA THR A 88 -5.21 12.85 7.69
C THR A 88 -4.66 13.57 6.46
N ILE A 89 -5.33 13.45 5.33
CA ILE A 89 -5.02 14.17 4.10
C ILE A 89 -6.01 15.33 3.97
N PRO A 90 -5.55 16.58 4.12
CA PRO A 90 -6.41 17.74 3.95
C PRO A 90 -6.93 17.87 2.50
N PRO A 91 -8.16 18.40 2.29
CA PRO A 91 -8.75 18.54 0.96
C PRO A 91 -7.88 19.26 -0.07
N GLU A 92 -7.17 20.30 0.36
CA GLU A 92 -6.27 21.09 -0.48
C GLU A 92 -5.15 20.27 -1.14
N VAL A 93 -4.78 19.12 -0.56
CA VAL A 93 -3.68 18.27 -1.05
C VAL A 93 -4.07 17.52 -2.34
N TYR A 94 -5.37 17.25 -2.53
CA TYR A 94 -5.88 16.53 -3.71
C TYR A 94 -6.90 17.35 -4.53
N ALA A 95 -7.38 18.49 -4.01
CA ALA A 95 -8.26 19.40 -4.76
C ALA A 95 -7.56 20.07 -5.96
N ASN A 96 -6.23 20.26 -5.90
CA ASN A 96 -5.43 20.88 -6.96
C ASN A 96 -5.23 19.99 -8.20
N GLN A 97 -6.03 18.93 -8.36
CA GLN A 97 -5.90 17.92 -9.41
C GLN A 97 -7.08 17.90 -10.38
N ALA A 98 -8.06 18.80 -10.22
CA ALA A 98 -8.99 19.12 -11.29
C ALA A 98 -8.21 19.72 -12.47
N SER A 99 -8.19 19.01 -13.58
CA SER A 99 -7.41 19.33 -14.79
C SER A 99 -7.53 20.80 -15.23
N PRO A 100 -6.44 21.48 -15.63
CA PRO A 100 -6.49 22.81 -16.26
C PRO A 100 -7.00 22.81 -17.73
N ASN A 101 -7.65 21.75 -18.21
CA ASN A 101 -8.12 21.60 -19.60
C ASN A 101 -9.65 21.66 -19.77
N GLN A 102 -10.31 22.61 -19.10
CA GLN A 102 -11.67 23.05 -19.46
C GLN A 102 -11.63 24.52 -19.88
N ALA A 103 -10.92 24.80 -20.97
CA ALA A 103 -10.97 26.06 -21.69
C ALA A 103 -11.26 25.76 -23.16
N GLY A 104 -12.53 25.62 -23.51
CA GLY A 104 -13.02 25.60 -24.89
C GLY A 104 -13.88 24.40 -25.26
N GLY A 105 -15.18 24.63 -25.48
CA GLY A 105 -16.07 23.74 -26.22
C GLY A 105 -17.42 23.47 -25.54
N ASP A 106 -18.41 24.24 -25.98
CA ASP A 106 -19.88 24.10 -25.90
C ASP A 106 -20.50 22.82 -25.28
N ASP A 107 -21.47 23.06 -24.39
CA ASP A 107 -22.64 22.23 -24.02
C ASP A 107 -22.47 20.70 -23.92
N VAL A 108 -22.04 20.23 -22.74
CA VAL A 108 -22.25 18.85 -22.27
C VAL A 108 -22.65 18.88 -20.77
N PRO A 109 -23.64 18.08 -20.31
CA PRO A 109 -24.03 18.06 -18.90
C PRO A 109 -22.85 17.63 -18.04
N HIS A 110 -22.46 18.49 -17.10
CA HIS A 110 -21.34 18.27 -16.20
C HIS A 110 -21.63 17.08 -15.29
N GLY A 111 -21.06 15.91 -15.62
CA GLY A 111 -20.85 14.86 -14.64
C GLY A 111 -19.93 15.43 -13.57
N THR A 112 -20.47 15.66 -12.38
CA THR A 112 -19.74 16.08 -11.19
C THR A 112 -18.62 15.09 -10.88
N ASP A 113 -17.39 15.40 -11.31
CA ASP A 113 -16.19 14.85 -10.71
C ASP A 113 -16.12 15.37 -9.27
N LEU A 114 -16.64 14.55 -8.35
CA LEU A 114 -16.70 14.87 -6.92
C LEU A 114 -15.28 14.95 -6.37
N VAL A 115 -14.69 16.15 -6.35
CA VAL A 115 -13.55 16.43 -5.46
C VAL A 115 -14.05 16.23 -4.03
N PRO A 116 -13.49 15.29 -3.24
CA PRO A 116 -13.95 15.08 -1.88
C PRO A 116 -13.68 16.34 -1.06
N SER A 117 -14.73 17.04 -0.62
CA SER A 117 -14.59 18.23 0.25
C SER A 117 -14.19 17.88 1.70
N GLN A 118 -14.12 16.58 2.01
CA GLN A 118 -13.84 16.05 3.34
C GLN A 118 -12.44 15.44 3.41
N PRO A 119 -11.68 15.67 4.50
CA PRO A 119 -10.35 15.08 4.67
C PRO A 119 -10.39 13.55 4.54
N ILE A 120 -9.44 13.00 3.79
CA ILE A 120 -9.30 11.54 3.60
C ILE A 120 -8.47 10.98 4.75
N GLN A 121 -8.92 9.88 5.35
CA GLN A 121 -8.17 9.18 6.38
C GLN A 121 -7.20 8.19 5.74
N GLY A 122 -5.91 8.38 5.99
CA GLY A 122 -4.84 7.52 5.52
C GLY A 122 -4.32 6.59 6.61
N ARG A 123 -3.94 5.38 6.20
CA ARG A 123 -3.17 4.45 7.04
C ARG A 123 -2.02 3.86 6.25
N ILE A 124 -0.86 3.73 6.89
CA ILE A 124 0.26 2.90 6.41
C ILE A 124 0.55 1.83 7.45
N GLU A 125 0.68 0.60 6.98
CA GLU A 125 1.12 -0.54 7.78
C GLU A 125 2.33 -1.17 7.11
N ILE A 126 3.34 -1.45 7.91
CA ILE A 126 4.63 -1.95 7.49
C ILE A 126 4.97 -3.16 8.33
N GLN A 127 5.18 -4.29 7.66
CA GLN A 127 5.77 -5.46 8.29
C GLN A 127 7.27 -5.45 8.00
N PHE A 128 8.08 -5.46 9.05
CA PHE A 128 9.53 -5.52 8.93
C PHE A 128 10.02 -6.96 9.13
N THR A 129 11.10 -7.32 8.43
CA THR A 129 11.94 -8.45 8.84
C THR A 129 12.78 -8.07 10.06
N ARG A 130 13.44 -9.05 10.68
CA ARG A 130 14.38 -8.81 11.78
C ARG A 130 15.49 -7.80 11.44
N GLY A 131 15.84 -7.66 10.17
CA GLY A 131 16.85 -6.71 9.68
C GLY A 131 16.29 -5.37 9.21
N LEU A 132 15.09 -4.98 9.66
CA LEU A 132 14.39 -3.74 9.28
C LEU A 132 14.11 -3.58 7.78
N ARG A 133 14.18 -4.67 7.01
CA ARG A 133 13.71 -4.65 5.62
C ARG A 133 12.19 -4.69 5.62
N ILE A 134 11.58 -3.91 4.75
CA ILE A 134 10.13 -3.96 4.52
C ILE A 134 9.81 -5.30 3.85
N ARG A 135 9.06 -6.15 4.55
CA ARG A 135 8.48 -7.41 4.06
C ARG A 135 7.10 -7.19 3.44
N ARG A 136 6.29 -6.32 4.06
CA ARG A 136 4.99 -5.92 3.52
C ARG A 136 4.79 -4.42 3.74
N PHE A 137 4.21 -3.75 2.75
CA PHE A 137 3.86 -2.33 2.82
C PHE A 137 2.44 -2.14 2.30
N ARG A 138 1.53 -1.71 3.19
CA ARG A 138 0.12 -1.50 2.87
C ARG A 138 -0.25 -0.05 3.08
N VAL A 139 -1.06 0.46 2.16
CA VAL A 139 -1.65 1.80 2.22
C VAL A 139 -3.16 1.65 2.15
N TRP A 140 -3.86 2.34 3.06
CA TRP A 140 -5.31 2.49 3.01
C TRP A 140 -5.69 3.95 2.90
N PHE A 141 -6.79 4.21 2.21
CA PHE A 141 -7.52 5.46 2.23
C PHE A 141 -8.98 5.14 2.57
N ASP A 142 -9.56 5.82 3.57
CA ASP A 142 -10.93 5.61 4.04
C ASP A 142 -11.30 4.13 4.22
N GLN A 143 -10.40 3.39 4.88
CA GLN A 143 -10.51 1.95 5.17
C GLN A 143 -10.41 1.02 3.95
N GLN A 144 -10.27 1.56 2.74
CA GLN A 144 -10.05 0.77 1.52
C GLN A 144 -8.55 0.62 1.24
N ILE A 145 -8.14 -0.59 0.85
CA ILE A 145 -6.75 -0.84 0.44
C ILE A 145 -6.50 -0.13 -0.89
N ALA A 146 -5.59 0.83 -0.89
CA ALA A 146 -5.15 1.52 -2.10
C ALA A 146 -3.91 0.84 -2.71
N TYR A 147 -3.08 0.22 -1.87
CA TYR A 147 -1.83 -0.42 -2.29
C TYR A 147 -1.39 -1.46 -1.27
N ASP A 148 -0.92 -2.62 -1.74
CA ASP A 148 -0.34 -3.69 -0.93
C ASP A 148 0.86 -4.30 -1.66
N GLU A 149 2.04 -4.22 -1.06
CA GLU A 149 3.28 -4.79 -1.57
C GLU A 149 3.79 -5.87 -0.63
N ILE A 150 4.13 -7.02 -1.19
CA ILE A 150 4.85 -8.09 -0.51
C ILE A 150 6.23 -8.24 -1.19
N ALA A 151 7.30 -8.33 -0.40
CA ALA A 151 8.70 -8.34 -0.86
C ALA A 151 9.52 -9.49 -0.28
#